data_AF-D5SL76-F1
#
_entry.id   AF-D5SL76-F1
#
_cell.length_a   1.000
_cell.length_b   1.000
_cell.length_c   1.000
_cell.angle_alpha   90.00
_cell.angle_beta   90.00
_cell.angle_gamma   90.00
#
_symmetry.space_group_name_H-M   'P 1'
#
loop_
_entity.id
_entity.type
_entity.pdbx_description
1 polymer ?
#
loop_
_entity_poly.entity_id
_entity_poly.type
_entity_poly.pdbx_seq_one_letter_code
_entity_poly.pdbx_strand_id
1 'polypeptide(L)'
;MLRLARSLEARHGLPLLAETDQELTALPGPDRAERVADRLSAAGLLPRDGALHELTFRTRVFERHLRALLAHRPRAFHGDALLLRAAEPAPRNSRTGIGVDDAREAELLGWRPHITGAVREVTVPGHHYDLIEEPGAAVIARAIQRQIQQESRPGGHGGLRRGGTR
;
A
#
# COMPACT_ATOMS: atom_id res chain seq x y z
N MET A 1 3.21 5.15 -16.11
CA MET A 1 3.76 6.48 -15.74
C MET A 1 2.81 7.32 -14.87
N LEU A 2 1.65 7.79 -15.37
CA LEU A 2 0.80 8.74 -14.62
C LEU A 2 0.35 8.25 -13.25
N ARG A 3 -0.04 6.97 -13.12
CA ARG A 3 -0.36 6.36 -11.82
C ARG A 3 0.76 6.49 -10.79
N LEU A 4 2.02 6.25 -11.21
CA LEU A 4 3.19 6.44 -10.35
C LEU A 4 3.34 7.91 -9.94
N ALA A 5 3.22 8.84 -10.88
CA ALA A 5 3.31 10.27 -10.59
C ALA A 5 2.23 10.69 -9.57
N ARG A 6 0.98 10.24 -9.73
CA ARG A 6 -0.12 10.49 -8.78
C ARG A 6 0.13 9.90 -7.40
N SER A 7 0.77 8.72 -7.31
CA SER A 7 1.17 8.15 -6.02
C SER A 7 2.19 9.04 -5.30
N LEU A 8 3.15 9.62 -6.03
CA LEU A 8 4.14 10.54 -5.48
C LEU A 8 3.50 11.84 -5.00
N GLU A 9 2.61 12.43 -5.79
CA GLU A 9 1.83 13.61 -5.37
C GLU A 9 1.05 13.38 -4.08
N ALA A 10 0.32 12.26 -4.01
CA ALA A 10 -0.49 11.91 -2.85
C ALA A 10 0.35 11.74 -1.60
N ARG A 11 1.50 11.05 -1.72
CA ARG A 11 2.43 10.85 -0.60
C ARG A 11 3.03 12.16 -0.09
N HIS A 12 3.31 13.10 -0.98
CA HIS A 12 3.96 14.35 -0.62
C HIS A 12 2.98 15.51 -0.39
N GLY A 13 1.69 15.31 -0.60
CA GLY A 13 0.67 16.35 -0.50
C GLY A 13 0.83 17.48 -1.53
N LEU A 14 1.50 17.22 -2.66
CA LEU A 14 1.83 18.24 -3.67
C LEU A 14 1.00 18.03 -4.95
N PRO A 15 0.11 18.97 -5.34
CA PRO A 15 -0.63 18.89 -6.60
C PRO A 15 0.23 19.40 -7.77
N LEU A 16 1.23 18.61 -8.17
CA LEU A 16 2.25 18.99 -9.16
C LEU A 16 1.75 18.94 -10.62
N LEU A 17 0.74 18.13 -10.88
CA LEU A 17 0.08 17.90 -12.15
C LEU A 17 -1.34 18.44 -12.03
N ALA A 18 -1.50 19.70 -12.39
CA ALA A 18 -2.78 20.41 -12.37
C ALA A 18 -3.77 19.85 -13.41
N GLU A 19 -3.25 19.32 -14.51
CA GLU A 19 -4.01 18.64 -15.55
C GLU A 19 -4.60 17.33 -15.02
N THR A 20 -5.78 16.98 -15.52
CA THR A 20 -6.38 15.67 -15.36
C THR A 20 -5.56 14.58 -16.06
N ASP A 21 -5.75 13.33 -15.65
CA ASP A 21 -5.11 12.19 -16.31
C ASP A 21 -5.48 12.10 -17.80
N GLN A 22 -6.69 12.55 -18.17
CA GLN A 22 -7.17 12.61 -19.55
C GLN A 22 -6.40 13.64 -20.38
N GLU A 23 -6.25 14.86 -19.86
CA GLU A 23 -5.49 15.94 -20.52
C GLU A 23 -4.02 15.56 -20.72
N LEU A 24 -3.39 14.96 -19.70
CA LEU A 24 -2.03 14.47 -19.84
C LEU A 24 -1.96 13.35 -20.87
N THR A 25 -2.87 12.39 -20.86
CA THR A 25 -2.86 11.26 -21.81
C THR A 25 -3.01 11.72 -23.27
N ALA A 26 -3.68 12.84 -23.52
CA ALA A 26 -3.84 13.43 -24.85
C ALA A 26 -2.53 14.00 -25.45
N LEU A 27 -1.52 14.29 -24.63
CA LEU A 27 -0.21 14.73 -25.11
C LEU A 27 0.57 13.58 -25.77
N PRO A 28 1.41 13.85 -26.77
CA PRO A 28 2.37 12.87 -27.29
C PRO A 28 3.24 12.28 -26.17
N GLY A 29 3.57 10.99 -26.29
CA GLY A 29 4.28 10.23 -25.25
C GLY A 29 5.60 10.85 -24.77
N PRO A 30 6.50 11.28 -25.68
CA PRO A 30 7.77 11.94 -25.31
C PRO A 30 7.54 13.25 -24.55
N ASP A 31 6.75 14.17 -25.13
CA ASP A 31 6.44 15.48 -24.55
C ASP A 31 5.78 15.37 -23.17
N ARG A 32 4.94 14.36 -22.98
CA ARG A 32 4.30 14.08 -21.69
C ARG A 32 5.30 13.62 -20.64
N ALA A 33 6.20 12.70 -21.00
CA ALA A 33 7.16 12.13 -20.05
C ALA A 33 8.16 13.19 -19.58
N GLU A 34 8.67 14.01 -20.50
CA GLU A 34 9.54 15.15 -20.19
C GLU A 34 8.84 16.14 -19.27
N ARG A 35 7.61 16.56 -19.62
CA ARG A 35 6.82 17.50 -18.79
C ARG A 35 6.57 16.98 -17.37
N VAL A 36 6.25 15.71 -17.22
CA VAL A 36 6.04 15.10 -15.89
C VAL A 36 7.37 15.02 -15.13
N ALA A 37 8.47 14.64 -15.80
CA ALA A 37 9.80 14.56 -15.18
C ALA A 37 10.26 15.93 -14.67
N ASP A 38 10.13 16.97 -15.48
CA ASP A 38 10.52 18.35 -15.13
C ASP A 38 9.78 18.85 -13.89
N ARG A 39 8.46 18.60 -13.81
CA ARG A 39 7.64 19.03 -12.66
C ARG A 39 7.99 18.28 -11.38
N LEU A 40 8.15 16.96 -11.47
CA LEU A 40 8.54 16.16 -10.32
C LEU A 40 9.96 16.53 -9.86
N SER A 41 10.87 16.85 -10.78
CA SER A 41 12.23 17.31 -10.48
C SER A 41 12.23 18.71 -9.83
N ALA A 42 11.43 19.65 -10.37
CA ALA A 42 11.26 20.99 -9.80
C ALA A 42 10.71 20.94 -8.36
N ALA A 43 9.90 19.93 -8.04
CA ALA A 43 9.39 19.65 -6.69
C ALA A 43 10.35 18.85 -5.79
N GLY A 44 11.54 18.48 -6.29
CA GLY A 44 12.53 17.70 -5.55
C GLY A 44 12.20 16.21 -5.40
N LEU A 45 11.22 15.69 -6.14
CA LEU A 45 10.81 14.28 -6.09
C LEU A 45 11.63 13.38 -7.02
N LEU A 46 12.32 13.99 -7.99
CA LEU A 46 13.29 13.37 -8.88
C LEU A 46 14.59 14.17 -8.86
N PRO A 47 15.74 13.54 -9.18
CA PRO A 47 16.99 14.28 -9.34
C PRO A 47 16.85 15.34 -10.45
N ARG A 48 17.60 16.44 -10.32
CA ARG A 48 17.67 17.49 -11.36
C ARG A 48 18.30 16.95 -12.64
N ASP A 49 19.44 16.28 -12.49
CA ASP A 49 20.11 15.63 -13.60
C ASP A 49 19.51 14.24 -13.83
N GLY A 50 19.08 13.97 -15.07
CA GLY A 50 18.54 12.66 -15.45
C GLY A 50 17.11 12.39 -14.96
N ALA A 51 16.30 13.43 -14.67
CA ALA A 51 14.92 13.29 -14.21
C ALA A 51 14.08 12.34 -15.10
N LEU A 52 14.17 12.50 -16.43
CA LEU A 52 13.44 11.66 -17.38
C LEU A 52 13.88 10.19 -17.31
N HIS A 53 15.19 9.95 -17.18
CA HIS A 53 15.73 8.61 -17.02
C HIS A 53 15.21 7.95 -15.74
N GLU A 54 15.26 8.67 -14.62
CA GLU A 54 14.76 8.18 -13.33
C GLU A 54 13.24 7.91 -13.37
N LEU A 55 12.45 8.82 -13.94
CA LEU A 55 11.01 8.62 -14.11
C LEU A 55 10.70 7.38 -14.94
N THR A 56 11.44 7.20 -16.05
CA THR A 56 11.30 6.04 -16.92
C THR A 56 11.65 4.76 -16.18
N PHE A 57 12.76 4.75 -15.44
CA PHE A 57 13.20 3.60 -14.65
C PHE A 57 12.16 3.22 -13.58
N ARG A 58 11.74 4.17 -12.74
CA ARG A 58 10.72 3.93 -11.71
C ARG A 58 9.39 3.47 -12.30
N THR A 59 9.00 4.03 -13.44
CA THR A 59 7.78 3.61 -14.16
C THR A 59 7.88 2.14 -14.59
N ARG A 60 9.01 1.71 -15.16
CA ARG A 60 9.22 0.31 -15.56
C ARG A 60 9.16 -0.64 -14.37
N VAL A 61 9.75 -0.26 -13.23
CA VAL A 61 9.68 -1.03 -11.98
C VAL A 61 8.23 -1.12 -11.49
N PHE A 62 7.51 0.00 -11.46
CA PHE A 62 6.11 0.05 -11.06
C PHE A 62 5.23 -0.84 -11.95
N GLU A 63 5.39 -0.78 -13.27
CA GLU A 63 4.63 -1.61 -14.22
C GLU A 63 4.95 -3.11 -14.07
N ARG A 64 6.20 -3.46 -13.76
CA ARG A 64 6.57 -4.83 -13.40
C ARG A 64 5.85 -5.28 -12.13
N HIS A 65 5.82 -4.46 -11.09
CA HIS A 65 5.09 -4.77 -9.85
C HIS A 65 3.59 -4.96 -10.08
N LEU A 66 2.94 -4.08 -10.87
CA LEU A 66 1.52 -4.23 -11.18
C LEU A 66 1.22 -5.53 -11.94
N ARG A 67 2.06 -5.91 -12.90
CA ARG A 67 1.91 -7.20 -13.61
C ARG A 67 2.05 -8.39 -12.65
N ALA A 68 3.04 -8.33 -11.75
CA ALA A 68 3.23 -9.37 -10.74
C ALA A 68 2.03 -9.47 -9.78
N LEU A 69 1.49 -8.33 -9.35
CA LEU A 69 0.30 -8.25 -8.49
C LEU A 69 -0.93 -8.88 -9.18
N LEU A 70 -1.18 -8.53 -10.45
CA LEU A 70 -2.30 -9.09 -11.23
C LEU A 70 -2.20 -10.61 -11.43
N ALA A 71 -0.98 -11.11 -11.64
CA ALA A 71 -0.70 -12.53 -11.83
C ALA A 71 -0.65 -13.31 -10.51
N HIS A 72 -0.57 -12.63 -9.36
CA HIS A 72 -0.44 -13.28 -8.06
C HIS A 72 -1.70 -14.10 -7.73
N ARG A 73 -1.47 -15.34 -7.30
CA ARG A 73 -2.50 -16.25 -6.81
C ARG A 73 -2.06 -16.78 -5.44
N PRO A 74 -2.50 -16.15 -4.34
CA PRO A 74 -2.05 -16.52 -3.01
C PRO A 74 -2.59 -17.90 -2.62
N ARG A 75 -1.77 -18.67 -1.90
CA ARG A 75 -2.24 -19.85 -1.16
C ARG A 75 -2.81 -19.41 0.19
N ALA A 76 -3.63 -20.26 0.79
CA ALA A 76 -4.12 -20.01 2.14
C ALA A 76 -2.97 -19.92 3.15
N PHE A 77 -3.05 -18.96 4.05
CA PHE A 77 -2.17 -18.80 5.19
C PHE A 77 -2.88 -19.30 6.45
N HIS A 78 -2.25 -20.27 7.13
CA HIS A 78 -2.87 -20.94 8.27
C HIS A 78 -2.54 -20.31 9.63
N GLY A 79 -1.64 -19.34 9.67
CA GLY A 79 -1.30 -18.62 10.90
C GLY A 79 -2.25 -17.47 11.21
N ASP A 80 -2.07 -16.90 12.39
CA ASP A 80 -2.73 -15.68 12.81
C ASP A 80 -2.10 -14.45 12.13
N ALA A 81 -2.89 -13.41 11.91
CA ALA A 81 -2.44 -12.18 11.26
C ALA A 81 -2.86 -10.92 12.02
N LEU A 82 -1.98 -9.92 12.00
CA LEU A 82 -2.29 -8.55 12.40
C LEU A 82 -2.55 -7.72 11.14
N LEU A 83 -3.78 -7.24 10.98
CA LEU A 83 -4.16 -6.33 9.90
C LEU A 83 -4.19 -4.88 10.41
N LEU A 84 -3.34 -4.04 9.82
CA LEU A 84 -3.28 -2.61 10.08
C LEU A 84 -4.01 -1.89 8.95
N ARG A 85 -5.16 -1.27 9.24
CA ARG A 85 -5.99 -0.59 8.22
C ARG A 85 -5.99 0.91 8.43
N ALA A 86 -5.99 1.67 7.34
CA ALA A 86 -6.24 3.10 7.39
C ALA A 86 -7.69 3.40 7.78
N ALA A 87 -7.92 4.46 8.55
CA ALA A 87 -9.25 4.91 8.91
C ALA A 87 -9.97 5.55 7.72
N GLU A 88 -9.23 6.28 6.89
CA GLU A 88 -9.76 7.13 5.83
C GLU A 88 -9.41 6.58 4.44
N PRO A 89 -10.26 6.81 3.42
CA PRO A 89 -9.92 6.50 2.04
C PRO A 89 -8.75 7.36 1.56
N ALA A 90 -7.87 6.79 0.76
CA ALA A 90 -6.78 7.48 0.12
C ALA A 90 -7.29 8.47 -0.95
N PRO A 91 -6.66 9.64 -1.07
CA PRO A 91 -7.08 10.70 -1.99
C PRO A 91 -6.75 10.38 -3.46
N ARG A 92 -5.89 9.38 -3.71
CA ARG A 92 -5.42 8.96 -5.04
C ARG A 92 -5.23 7.44 -5.10
N ASN A 93 -5.38 6.90 -6.30
CA ASN A 93 -5.26 5.47 -6.60
C ASN A 93 -6.24 4.58 -5.83
N SER A 94 -7.43 5.10 -5.53
CA SER A 94 -8.56 4.36 -4.97
C SER A 94 -9.65 4.23 -6.03
N ARG A 95 -10.38 3.11 -6.02
CA ARG A 95 -11.40 2.72 -6.99
C ARG A 95 -10.88 2.59 -8.42
N THR A 96 -9.71 1.97 -8.62
CA THR A 96 -9.06 1.84 -9.95
C THR A 96 -9.01 0.41 -10.51
N GLY A 97 -9.68 -0.53 -9.84
CA GLY A 97 -9.66 -1.98 -10.08
C GLY A 97 -8.52 -2.73 -9.38
N ILE A 98 -7.41 -2.05 -9.06
CA ILE A 98 -6.22 -2.58 -8.37
C ILE A 98 -5.61 -1.53 -7.41
N GLY A 99 -6.43 -0.59 -6.95
CA GLY A 99 -6.05 0.53 -6.10
C GLY A 99 -5.86 0.17 -4.63
N VAL A 100 -5.32 1.12 -3.88
CA VAL A 100 -4.92 0.93 -2.46
C VAL A 100 -6.11 0.69 -1.52
N ASP A 101 -7.33 1.11 -1.91
CA ASP A 101 -8.56 0.94 -1.12
C ASP A 101 -9.66 0.18 -1.87
N ASP A 102 -9.35 -0.52 -2.95
CA ASP A 102 -10.38 -1.11 -3.81
C ASP A 102 -11.13 -2.25 -3.10
N ALA A 103 -10.55 -2.83 -2.05
CA ALA A 103 -11.15 -3.82 -1.18
C ALA A 103 -11.63 -3.25 0.16
N ARG A 104 -11.73 -1.92 0.32
CA ARG A 104 -12.04 -1.28 1.61
C ARG A 104 -13.34 -1.74 2.26
N GLU A 105 -14.35 -2.05 1.45
CA GLU A 105 -15.65 -2.52 1.91
C GLU A 105 -15.72 -4.05 2.09
N ALA A 106 -14.69 -4.79 1.64
CA ALA A 106 -14.61 -6.22 1.82
C ALA A 106 -14.16 -6.58 3.24
N GLU A 107 -14.65 -7.71 3.74
CA GLU A 107 -14.23 -8.23 5.04
C GLU A 107 -12.70 -8.35 5.12
N LEU A 108 -12.13 -7.74 6.16
CA LEU A 108 -10.68 -7.69 6.37
C LEU A 108 -9.92 -7.23 5.11
N LEU A 109 -10.43 -6.23 4.37
CA LEU A 109 -9.84 -5.74 3.12
C LEU A 109 -9.65 -6.84 2.05
N GLY A 110 -10.50 -7.87 2.07
CA GLY A 110 -10.42 -9.02 1.16
C GLY A 110 -9.46 -10.12 1.60
N TRP A 111 -8.86 -10.02 2.79
CA TRP A 111 -7.94 -11.05 3.29
C TRP A 111 -8.62 -12.30 3.85
N ARG A 112 -9.90 -12.21 4.24
CA ARG A 112 -10.59 -13.32 4.93
C ARG A 112 -10.52 -14.66 4.18
N PRO A 113 -10.75 -14.74 2.85
CA PRO A 113 -10.68 -16.01 2.11
C PRO A 113 -9.27 -16.63 2.05
N HIS A 114 -8.23 -15.85 2.37
CA HIS A 114 -6.83 -16.24 2.25
C HIS A 114 -6.16 -16.55 3.59
N ILE A 115 -6.81 -16.26 4.71
CA ILE A 115 -6.28 -16.53 6.05
C ILE A 115 -7.24 -17.50 6.72
N THR A 116 -6.76 -18.56 7.38
CA THR A 116 -7.60 -19.45 8.18
C THR A 116 -7.43 -19.27 9.68
N GLY A 117 -6.33 -18.63 10.11
CA GLY A 117 -6.11 -18.26 11.51
C GLY A 117 -6.95 -17.06 11.95
N ALA A 118 -6.73 -16.65 13.20
CA ALA A 118 -7.32 -15.45 13.77
C ALA A 118 -6.72 -14.20 13.11
N VAL A 119 -7.57 -13.20 12.85
CA VAL A 119 -7.11 -11.91 12.34
C VAL A 119 -7.46 -10.84 13.35
N ARG A 120 -6.43 -10.18 13.87
CA ARG A 120 -6.58 -8.99 14.71
C ARG A 120 -6.49 -7.77 13.83
N GLU A 121 -7.52 -6.96 13.84
CA GLU A 121 -7.57 -5.72 13.07
C GLU A 121 -7.28 -4.51 13.98
N VAL A 122 -6.46 -3.57 13.49
CA VAL A 122 -6.19 -2.29 14.15
C VAL A 122 -6.42 -1.19 13.12
N THR A 123 -7.31 -0.25 13.46
CA THR A 123 -7.49 0.98 12.68
C THR A 123 -6.45 2.01 13.07
N VAL A 124 -5.77 2.56 12.06
CA VAL A 124 -4.74 3.58 12.16
C VAL A 124 -5.31 4.89 11.61
N PRO A 125 -5.18 6.02 12.34
CA PRO A 125 -5.64 7.32 11.85
C PRO A 125 -5.00 7.71 10.51
N GLY A 126 -5.74 8.46 9.69
CA GLY A 126 -5.31 8.90 8.37
C GLY A 126 -5.61 7.90 7.25
N HIS A 127 -5.04 8.18 6.09
CA HIS A 127 -5.19 7.39 4.87
C HIS A 127 -3.94 6.58 4.51
N HIS A 128 -4.02 5.73 3.48
CA HIS A 128 -2.94 4.81 3.07
C HIS A 128 -1.54 5.44 3.01
N TYR A 129 -1.42 6.66 2.45
CA TYR A 129 -0.11 7.30 2.27
C TYR A 129 0.52 7.87 3.55
N ASP A 130 -0.26 8.00 4.63
CA ASP A 130 0.16 8.63 5.89
C ASP A 130 0.40 7.60 7.00
N LEU A 131 0.08 6.32 6.75
CA LEU A 131 0.14 5.27 7.76
C LEU A 131 1.50 5.15 8.45
N ILE A 132 2.57 5.42 7.71
CA ILE A 132 3.96 5.34 8.20
C ILE A 132 4.53 6.69 8.64
N GLU A 133 3.73 7.75 8.61
CA GLU A 133 4.05 9.05 9.18
C GLU A 133 3.38 9.18 10.56
N GLU A 134 3.83 10.12 11.39
CA GLU A 134 3.15 10.39 12.66
C GLU A 134 1.76 11.01 12.43
N PRO A 135 0.72 10.66 13.23
CA PRO A 135 0.75 9.78 14.40
C PRO A 135 0.58 8.27 14.08
N GLY A 136 0.39 7.91 12.79
CA GLY A 136 0.13 6.54 12.35
C GLY A 136 1.27 5.58 12.67
N ALA A 137 2.52 6.01 12.44
CA ALA A 137 3.73 5.25 12.73
C ALA A 137 3.77 4.77 14.18
N ALA A 138 3.48 5.64 15.15
CA ALA A 138 3.46 5.28 16.56
C ALA A 138 2.34 4.27 16.90
N VAL A 139 1.17 4.36 16.25
CA VAL A 139 0.08 3.38 16.43
C VAL A 139 0.50 2.00 15.90
N ILE A 140 1.10 1.96 14.70
CA ILE A 140 1.60 0.74 14.07
C ILE A 140 2.69 0.10 14.94
N ALA A 141 3.69 0.87 15.36
CA ALA A 141 4.78 0.38 16.20
C ALA A 141 4.26 -0.25 17.50
N ARG A 142 3.32 0.42 18.18
CA ARG A 142 2.68 -0.14 19.38
C ARG A 142 1.88 -1.42 19.10
N ALA A 143 1.20 -1.50 17.95
CA ALA A 143 0.43 -2.69 17.59
C ALA A 143 1.34 -3.89 17.34
N ILE A 144 2.42 -3.70 16.57
CA ILE A 144 3.43 -4.73 16.30
C ILE A 144 4.12 -5.16 17.60
N GLN A 145 4.57 -4.21 18.41
CA GLN A 145 5.23 -4.50 19.70
C GLN A 145 4.35 -5.37 20.60
N ARG A 146 3.05 -5.05 20.71
CA ARG A 146 2.11 -5.85 21.51
C ARG A 146 1.97 -7.28 20.97
N GLN A 147 1.91 -7.45 19.65
CA GLN A 147 1.78 -8.77 19.04
C GLN A 147 3.01 -9.63 19.32
N ILE A 148 4.21 -9.09 19.09
CA ILE A 148 5.48 -9.77 19.36
C ILE A 148 5.57 -10.17 20.85
N GLN A 149 5.19 -9.28 21.76
CA GLN A 149 5.19 -9.56 23.20
C GLN A 149 4.18 -10.65 23.62
N GLN A 150 3.04 -10.74 22.96
CA GLN A 150 2.02 -11.76 23.22
C GLN A 150 2.51 -13.15 22.80
N GLU A 151 3.20 -13.24 21.66
CA GLU A 151 3.80 -14.48 21.16
C GLU A 151 5.01 -14.93 21.99
N SER A 152 5.76 -13.97 22.55
CA SER A 152 6.95 -14.25 23.38
C SER A 152 6.62 -14.72 24.80
N ARG A 153 5.34 -14.69 25.23
CA ARG A 153 4.94 -15.17 26.56
C ARG A 153 4.87 -16.71 26.57
N PRO A 154 5.63 -17.41 27.42
CA PRO A 154 5.54 -18.87 27.52
C PRO A 154 4.17 -19.25 28.10
N GLY A 155 3.32 -19.87 27.27
CA GLY A 155 2.01 -20.40 27.69
C GLY A 155 0.86 -20.28 26.69
N GLY A 156 1.04 -19.62 25.54
CA GLY A 156 -0.04 -19.34 24.59
C GLY A 156 -0.32 -20.38 23.50
N HIS A 157 0.41 -21.51 23.44
CA HIS A 157 0.08 -22.60 22.51
C HIS A 157 -0.90 -23.56 23.18
N GLY A 158 -2.12 -23.57 22.66
CA GLY A 158 -3.27 -24.31 23.17
C GLY A 158 -2.94 -25.76 23.52
N GLY A 159 -3.24 -26.11 24.77
CA GLY A 159 -3.22 -27.48 25.23
C GLY A 159 -4.19 -28.33 24.42
N LEU A 160 -3.65 -29.23 23.60
CA LEU A 160 -4.37 -30.44 23.20
C LEU A 160 -4.55 -31.31 24.44
N ARG A 161 -5.66 -31.09 25.16
CA ARG A 161 -6.25 -32.12 26.00
C ARG A 161 -6.76 -33.23 25.08
N ARG A 162 -5.92 -34.24 24.82
CA ARG A 162 -6.43 -35.56 24.43
C ARG A 162 -7.05 -36.17 25.68
N GLY A 163 -8.37 -36.05 25.78
CA GLY A 163 -9.17 -36.79 26.73
C GLY A 163 -8.95 -38.29 26.50
N GLY A 164 -8.48 -38.96 27.54
CA GLY A 164 -8.55 -40.41 27.62
C GLY A 164 -9.99 -40.84 27.88
N THR A 165 -10.41 -41.90 27.20
CA THR A 165 -11.50 -42.75 27.64
C THR A 165 -11.11 -44.19 27.36
N ARG A 166 -10.85 -44.88 28.47
CA ARG A 166 -10.96 -46.32 28.79
C ARG A 166 -10.23 -47.33 27.91
#